data_AF-A0A2A7MVN8-F1
#
_entry.id   AF-A0A2A7MVN8-F1
#
_cell.length_a   1.000
_cell.length_b   1.000
_cell.length_c   1.000
_cell.angle_alpha   90.00
_cell.angle_beta   90.00
_cell.angle_gamma   90.00
#
_symmetry.space_group_name_H-M   'P 1'
#
loop_
_entity.id
_entity.type
_entity.pdbx_description
1 polymer ?
#
loop_
_entity_poly.entity_id
_entity_poly.type
_entity_poly.pdbx_seq_one_letter_code
_entity_poly.pdbx_strand_id
1 'polypeptide(L)'
;MAEIEARLNAGTLKAGDRLPPERQFAEALGVSRGAVREALRILEAIGVVEAGTGSGPTSGSMIVKDSVAGMAMVMRLHLQLASFTLEDLIEVRLQMEGLAARKAAQSATDEDIADLRELVEQMRGVHTTASFNDLDTAFHVRIARASGNGLAAVLMAALREALRQAMVSAFETLEDPERTMKQVTDEHEAIVDAIASRDGDLAVERVTKHIRDFYRAVGFTEMKWAG
;
A
#
# COMPACT_ATOMS: atom_id res chain seq x y z
N MET A 1 -15.44 -7.87 18.09
CA MET A 1 -15.89 -7.23 16.83
C MET A 1 -16.83 -6.07 17.13
N ALA A 2 -18.12 -6.31 17.39
CA ALA A 2 -19.13 -5.26 17.55
C ALA A 2 -18.77 -4.12 18.54
N GLU A 3 -18.19 -4.43 19.69
CA GLU A 3 -17.77 -3.40 20.65
C GLU A 3 -16.64 -2.51 20.11
N ILE A 4 -15.64 -3.11 19.45
CA ILE A 4 -14.50 -2.36 18.90
C ILE A 4 -14.99 -1.48 17.76
N GLU A 5 -15.85 -2.00 16.89
CA GLU A 5 -16.52 -1.21 15.85
C GLU A 5 -17.36 -0.06 16.44
N ALA A 6 -18.13 -0.33 17.49
CA ALA A 6 -18.93 0.71 18.16
C ALA A 6 -18.05 1.82 18.75
N ARG A 7 -16.92 1.48 19.38
CA ARG A 7 -15.98 2.46 19.94
C ARG A 7 -15.23 3.25 18.86
N LEU A 8 -14.87 2.62 17.74
CA LEU A 8 -14.31 3.29 16.57
C LEU A 8 -15.32 4.27 15.96
N ASN A 9 -16.57 3.83 15.77
CA ASN A 9 -17.67 4.65 15.25
C ASN A 9 -17.98 5.84 16.17
N ALA A 10 -17.93 5.63 17.48
CA ALA A 10 -18.11 6.68 18.48
C ALA A 10 -16.88 7.60 18.63
N GLY A 11 -15.75 7.27 18.01
CA GLY A 11 -14.49 8.00 18.14
C GLY A 11 -13.84 7.94 19.53
N THR A 12 -14.32 7.05 20.41
CA THR A 12 -13.74 6.78 21.74
C THR A 12 -12.58 5.79 21.68
N LEU A 13 -12.34 5.23 20.50
CA LEU A 13 -11.15 4.48 20.14
C LEU A 13 -10.68 4.98 18.77
N LYS A 14 -9.38 5.20 18.62
CA LYS A 14 -8.75 5.75 17.41
C LYS A 14 -7.50 4.95 17.06
N ALA A 15 -7.02 5.12 15.83
CA ALA A 15 -5.74 4.56 15.45
C ALA A 15 -4.61 5.10 16.33
N GLY A 16 -3.70 4.22 16.74
CA GLY A 16 -2.66 4.46 17.74
C GLY A 16 -3.08 4.15 19.17
N ASP A 17 -4.39 4.02 19.45
CA ASP A 17 -4.86 3.67 20.79
C ASP A 17 -4.52 2.22 21.12
N ARG A 18 -4.12 1.98 22.38
CA ARG A 18 -3.92 0.64 22.91
C ARG A 18 -5.22 0.09 23.48
N LEU A 19 -5.51 -1.15 23.11
CA LEU A 19 -6.58 -1.92 23.74
C LEU A 19 -6.17 -2.35 25.15
N PRO A 20 -7.14 -2.47 26.08
CA PRO A 20 -6.85 -3.01 27.40
C PRO A 20 -6.28 -4.43 27.32
N PRO A 21 -5.51 -4.86 28.34
CA PRO A 21 -5.07 -6.25 28.46
C PRO A 21 -6.26 -7.22 28.36
N GLU A 22 -6.08 -8.38 27.70
CA GLU A 22 -7.14 -9.35 27.42
C GLU A 22 -8.03 -9.65 28.64
N ARG A 23 -7.42 -9.77 29.83
CA ARG A 23 -8.14 -10.01 31.09
C ARG A 23 -9.09 -8.88 31.45
N GLN A 24 -8.59 -7.64 31.46
CA GLN A 24 -9.39 -6.46 31.79
C GLN A 24 -10.47 -6.25 30.74
N PHE A 25 -10.15 -6.52 29.46
CA PHE A 25 -11.11 -6.38 28.39
C PHE A 25 -12.23 -7.42 28.48
N ALA A 26 -11.90 -8.66 28.84
CA ALA A 26 -12.88 -9.72 29.09
C ALA A 26 -13.80 -9.39 30.27
N GLU A 27 -13.23 -8.89 31.37
CA GLU A 27 -13.99 -8.45 32.55
C GLU A 27 -14.95 -7.31 32.21
N ALA A 28 -14.48 -6.29 31.48
CA ALA A 28 -15.30 -5.14 31.07
C ALA A 28 -16.48 -5.52 30.16
N LEU A 29 -16.32 -6.57 29.34
CA LEU A 29 -17.34 -7.04 28.41
C LEU A 29 -18.20 -8.18 28.93
N GLY A 30 -17.90 -8.71 30.13
CA GLY A 30 -18.62 -9.87 30.68
C GLY A 30 -18.47 -11.14 29.83
N VAL A 31 -17.37 -11.30 29.10
CA VAL A 31 -17.10 -12.48 28.25
C VAL A 31 -15.88 -13.27 28.73
N SER A 32 -15.65 -14.45 28.16
CA SER A 32 -14.44 -15.22 28.45
C SER A 32 -13.20 -14.58 27.83
N ARG A 33 -12.04 -14.77 28.47
CA ARG A 33 -10.73 -14.37 27.91
C ARG A 33 -10.46 -15.02 26.54
N GLY A 34 -10.92 -16.25 26.35
CA GLY A 34 -10.81 -16.95 25.07
C GLY A 34 -11.57 -16.25 23.95
N ALA A 35 -12.77 -15.74 24.24
CA ALA A 35 -13.57 -14.99 23.27
C ALA A 35 -12.91 -13.66 22.87
N VAL A 36 -12.33 -12.93 23.83
CA VAL A 36 -11.56 -11.70 23.53
C VAL A 36 -10.35 -12.02 22.66
N ARG A 37 -9.58 -13.04 23.02
CA ARG A 37 -8.40 -13.45 22.24
C ARG A 37 -8.77 -13.81 20.81
N GLU A 38 -9.85 -14.57 20.62
CA GLU A 38 -10.30 -14.95 19.28
C GLU A 38 -10.76 -13.74 18.46
N ALA A 39 -11.51 -12.82 19.07
CA ALA A 39 -11.89 -11.57 18.42
C ALA A 39 -10.67 -10.72 18.03
N LEU A 40 -9.65 -10.62 18.89
CA LEU A 40 -8.41 -9.90 18.58
C LEU A 40 -7.62 -10.55 17.44
N ARG A 41 -7.55 -11.88 17.38
CA ARG A 41 -6.93 -12.61 16.26
C ARG A 41 -7.63 -12.34 14.93
N ILE A 42 -8.96 -12.31 14.93
CA ILE A 42 -9.73 -11.99 13.73
C ILE A 42 -9.44 -10.54 13.31
N LEU A 43 -9.47 -9.59 14.25
CA LEU A 43 -9.15 -8.18 13.98
C LEU A 43 -7.72 -7.99 13.48
N GLU A 44 -6.79 -8.77 13.99
CA GLU A 44 -5.40 -8.78 13.53
C GLU A 44 -5.30 -9.30 12.09
N ALA A 45 -5.98 -10.41 11.80
CA ALA A 45 -6.02 -10.99 10.47
C ALA A 45 -6.62 -10.04 9.42
N ILE A 46 -7.65 -9.26 9.77
CA ILE A 46 -8.24 -8.26 8.87
C ILE A 46 -7.52 -6.89 8.92
N GLY A 47 -6.50 -6.73 9.76
CA GLY A 47 -5.68 -5.52 9.82
C GLY A 47 -6.28 -4.34 10.58
N VAL A 48 -7.16 -4.58 11.56
CA VAL A 48 -7.71 -3.53 12.44
C VAL A 48 -6.86 -3.34 13.70
N VAL A 49 -6.17 -4.39 14.15
CA VAL A 49 -5.24 -4.34 15.28
C VAL A 49 -3.90 -4.97 14.94
N GLU A 50 -2.84 -4.55 15.62
CA GLU A 50 -1.57 -5.28 15.69
C GLU A 50 -1.36 -5.78 17.12
N ALA A 51 -0.90 -7.03 17.28
CA ALA A 51 -0.53 -7.53 18.59
C ALA A 51 0.70 -6.78 19.13
N GLY A 52 0.57 -6.20 20.32
CA GLY A 52 1.73 -5.68 21.05
C GLY A 52 2.62 -6.84 21.51
N THR A 53 3.89 -6.84 21.13
CA THR A 53 4.87 -7.82 21.60
C THR A 53 5.21 -7.58 23.08
N GLY A 54 5.26 -8.66 23.88
CA GLY A 54 5.77 -8.65 25.25
C GLY A 54 4.76 -8.90 26.38
N SER A 55 5.29 -9.09 27.59
CA SER A 55 4.53 -9.24 28.85
C SER A 55 4.82 -8.03 29.75
N GLY A 56 3.79 -7.28 30.18
CA GLY A 56 3.97 -6.12 31.07
C GLY A 56 2.83 -5.09 31.00
N PRO A 57 2.90 -3.98 31.75
CA PRO A 57 1.86 -2.93 31.74
C PRO A 57 1.64 -2.27 30.37
N THR A 58 2.60 -2.41 29.45
CA THR A 58 2.56 -1.94 28.06
C THR A 58 2.09 -2.99 27.06
N SER A 59 1.78 -4.22 27.51
CA SER A 59 1.25 -5.28 26.65
C SER A 59 -0.21 -5.03 26.31
N GLY A 60 -0.54 -5.02 25.03
CA GLY A 60 -1.89 -4.83 24.51
C GLY A 60 -1.86 -4.60 23.02
N SER A 61 -2.86 -5.14 22.31
CA SER A 61 -3.04 -4.89 20.89
C SER A 61 -3.30 -3.40 20.64
N MET A 62 -2.78 -2.87 19.55
CA MET A 62 -2.93 -1.46 19.18
C MET A 62 -3.83 -1.36 17.95
N ILE A 63 -4.71 -0.36 17.92
CA ILE A 63 -5.50 -0.07 16.73
C ILE A 63 -4.58 0.53 15.68
N VAL A 64 -4.58 -0.04 14.49
CA VAL A 64 -3.75 0.40 13.37
C VAL A 64 -4.53 1.25 12.39
N LYS A 65 -3.87 2.27 11.84
CA LYS A 65 -4.47 3.21 10.89
C LYS A 65 -4.47 2.66 9.46
N ASP A 66 -3.38 1.98 9.09
CA ASP A 66 -3.01 1.71 7.70
C ASP A 66 -2.57 0.25 7.48
N SER A 67 -2.99 -0.69 8.34
CA SER A 67 -2.62 -2.10 8.10
C SER A 67 -3.37 -2.63 6.89
N VAL A 68 -2.60 -3.03 5.88
CA VAL A 68 -3.10 -3.51 4.58
C VAL A 68 -3.01 -5.04 4.45
N ALA A 69 -2.43 -5.73 5.43
CA ALA A 69 -2.10 -7.15 5.35
C ALA A 69 -3.32 -8.04 5.07
N GLY A 70 -4.44 -7.80 5.76
CA GLY A 70 -5.68 -8.54 5.55
C GLY A 70 -6.28 -8.32 4.16
N MET A 71 -6.33 -7.06 3.71
CA MET A 71 -6.83 -6.71 2.37
C MET A 71 -5.95 -7.31 1.27
N ALA A 72 -4.63 -7.20 1.42
CA ALA A 72 -3.67 -7.79 0.48
C ALA A 72 -3.79 -9.32 0.43
N MET A 73 -4.03 -9.98 1.57
CA MET A 73 -4.27 -11.42 1.62
C MET A 73 -5.52 -11.82 0.83
N VAL A 74 -6.63 -11.13 1.04
CA VAL A 74 -7.88 -11.37 0.30
C VAL A 74 -7.67 -11.18 -1.21
N MET A 75 -7.00 -10.10 -1.62
CA MET A 75 -6.68 -9.85 -3.02
C MET A 75 -5.82 -10.96 -3.63
N ARG A 76 -4.77 -11.43 -2.94
CA ARG A 76 -3.94 -12.55 -3.40
C ARG A 76 -4.75 -13.83 -3.58
N LEU A 77 -5.61 -14.16 -2.62
CA LEU A 77 -6.46 -15.36 -2.70
C LEU A 77 -7.41 -15.27 -3.90
N HIS A 78 -7.99 -14.11 -4.17
CA HIS A 78 -8.86 -13.93 -5.34
C HIS A 78 -8.13 -14.02 -6.68
N LEU A 79 -6.87 -13.57 -6.76
CA LEU A 79 -6.02 -13.82 -7.94
C LEU A 79 -5.78 -15.34 -8.14
N GLN A 80 -5.47 -16.07 -7.06
CA GLN A 80 -5.26 -17.51 -7.11
C GLN A 80 -6.52 -18.30 -7.46
N LEU A 81 -7.68 -17.81 -7.02
CA LEU A 81 -8.99 -18.37 -7.34
C LEU A 81 -9.49 -17.95 -8.73
N ALA A 82 -8.73 -17.13 -9.47
CA ALA A 82 -9.14 -16.53 -10.74
C ALA A 82 -10.49 -15.78 -10.66
N SER A 83 -10.77 -15.15 -9.51
CA SER A 83 -11.95 -14.27 -9.37
C SER A 83 -11.81 -12.98 -10.17
N PHE A 84 -10.57 -12.57 -10.42
CA PHE A 84 -10.16 -11.56 -11.38
C PHE A 84 -8.76 -11.88 -11.87
N THR A 85 -8.37 -11.30 -13.00
CA THR A 85 -7.08 -11.51 -13.63
C THR A 85 -6.04 -10.49 -13.17
N LEU A 86 -4.76 -10.74 -13.47
CA LEU A 86 -3.72 -9.75 -13.20
C LEU A 86 -3.93 -8.49 -14.06
N GLU A 87 -4.43 -8.67 -15.29
CA GLU A 87 -4.79 -7.60 -16.21
C GLU A 87 -5.87 -6.68 -15.61
N ASP A 88 -6.93 -7.25 -15.03
CA ASP A 88 -7.98 -6.48 -14.34
C ASP A 88 -7.38 -5.62 -13.21
N LEU A 89 -6.43 -6.18 -12.45
CA LEU A 89 -5.75 -5.49 -11.37
C LEU A 89 -4.91 -4.32 -11.90
N ILE A 90 -4.13 -4.55 -12.97
CA ILE A 90 -3.29 -3.49 -13.58
C ILE A 90 -4.17 -2.38 -14.17
N GLU A 91 -5.31 -2.70 -14.77
CA GLU A 91 -6.25 -1.69 -15.27
C GLU A 91 -6.76 -0.79 -14.14
N VAL A 92 -7.20 -1.38 -13.02
CA VAL A 92 -7.62 -0.63 -11.83
C VAL A 92 -6.47 0.23 -11.29
N ARG A 93 -5.25 -0.33 -11.25
CA ARG A 93 -4.05 0.37 -10.80
C ARG A 93 -3.76 1.60 -11.66
N LEU A 94 -3.84 1.49 -12.99
CA LEU A 94 -3.65 2.63 -13.90
C LEU A 94 -4.65 3.75 -13.66
N GLN A 95 -5.93 3.41 -13.49
CA GLN A 95 -6.97 4.42 -13.24
C GLN A 95 -6.77 5.10 -11.89
N MET A 96 -6.46 4.32 -10.86
CA MET A 96 -6.22 4.83 -9.50
C MET A 96 -4.96 5.70 -9.43
N GLU A 97 -3.85 5.24 -9.98
CA GLU A 97 -2.58 5.98 -9.96
C GLU A 97 -2.64 7.24 -10.83
N GLY A 98 -3.31 7.18 -11.98
CA GLY A 98 -3.56 8.37 -12.80
C GLY A 98 -4.35 9.44 -12.03
N LEU A 99 -5.47 9.05 -11.42
CA LEU A 99 -6.25 9.98 -10.58
C LEU A 99 -5.43 10.52 -9.41
N ALA A 100 -4.67 9.66 -8.73
CA ALA A 100 -3.80 10.04 -7.62
C ALA A 100 -2.74 11.06 -8.05
N ALA A 101 -2.04 10.81 -9.16
CA ALA A 101 -1.00 11.69 -9.69
C ALA A 101 -1.57 13.06 -10.10
N ARG A 102 -2.70 13.08 -10.80
CA ARG A 102 -3.42 14.33 -11.15
C ARG A 102 -3.74 15.17 -9.93
N LYS A 103 -4.31 14.52 -8.90
CA LYS A 103 -4.70 15.20 -7.66
C LYS A 103 -3.47 15.62 -6.84
N ALA A 104 -2.43 14.78 -6.77
CA ALA A 104 -1.19 15.13 -6.10
C ALA A 104 -0.54 16.37 -6.74
N ALA A 105 -0.57 16.50 -8.07
CA ALA A 105 -0.12 17.73 -8.74
C ALA A 105 -0.88 18.97 -8.24
N GLN A 106 -2.15 18.85 -7.86
CA GLN A 106 -2.96 19.97 -7.36
C GLN A 106 -2.78 20.24 -5.86
N SER A 107 -2.58 19.20 -5.03
CA SER A 107 -2.66 19.30 -3.57
C SER A 107 -1.38 18.96 -2.80
N ALA A 108 -0.36 18.40 -3.44
CA ALA A 108 0.88 18.01 -2.77
C ALA A 108 1.54 19.23 -2.12
N THR A 109 1.91 19.11 -0.86
CA THR A 109 2.74 20.06 -0.13
C THR A 109 4.21 19.95 -0.54
N ASP A 110 5.03 20.93 -0.13
CA ASP A 110 6.47 20.87 -0.38
C ASP A 110 7.12 19.69 0.38
N GLU A 111 6.57 19.32 1.54
CA GLU A 111 6.95 18.12 2.29
C GLU A 111 6.60 16.84 1.50
N ASP A 112 5.43 16.79 0.87
CA ASP A 112 5.06 15.67 0.00
C ASP A 112 6.02 15.48 -1.17
N ILE A 113 6.46 16.58 -1.79
CA ILE A 113 7.42 16.55 -2.90
C ILE A 113 8.81 16.15 -2.39
N ALA A 114 9.24 16.65 -1.23
CA ALA A 114 10.52 16.30 -0.62
C ALA A 114 10.59 14.80 -0.30
N ASP A 115 9.55 14.23 0.32
CA ASP A 115 9.46 12.80 0.61
C ASP A 115 9.54 11.94 -0.66
N LEU A 116 8.85 12.36 -1.73
CA LEU A 116 8.89 11.64 -3.02
C LEU A 116 10.30 11.66 -3.62
N ARG A 117 11.01 12.80 -3.53
CA ARG A 117 12.41 12.90 -3.99
C ARG A 117 13.34 12.06 -3.15
N GLU A 118 13.13 12.01 -1.84
CA GLU A 118 13.93 11.16 -0.96
C GLU A 118 13.76 9.67 -1.32
N LEU A 119 12.54 9.22 -1.57
CA LEU A 119 12.28 7.85 -2.01
C LEU A 119 12.99 7.53 -3.34
N VAL A 120 12.99 8.45 -4.30
CA VAL A 120 13.73 8.31 -5.56
C VAL A 120 15.24 8.22 -5.31
N GLU A 121 15.79 9.02 -4.40
CA GLU A 121 17.22 8.95 -4.06
C GLU A 121 17.57 7.62 -3.37
N GLN A 122 16.72 7.15 -2.45
CA GLN A 122 16.90 5.84 -1.80
C GLN A 122 16.88 4.70 -2.83
N MET A 123 16.04 4.78 -3.88
CA MET A 123 16.01 3.79 -4.96
C MET A 123 17.33 3.70 -5.73
N ARG A 124 18.09 4.80 -5.85
CA ARG A 124 19.40 4.81 -6.50
C ARG A 124 20.46 4.03 -5.71
N GLY A 125 20.28 3.93 -4.39
CA GLY A 125 21.22 3.30 -3.47
C GLY A 125 20.96 1.83 -3.17
N VAL A 126 19.85 1.25 -3.66
CA VAL A 126 19.53 -0.17 -3.42
C VAL A 126 19.97 -1.06 -4.57
N HIS A 127 20.38 -2.29 -4.22
CA HIS A 127 20.89 -3.27 -5.18
C HIS A 127 20.10 -4.60 -5.18
N THR A 128 19.05 -4.70 -4.36
CA THR A 128 18.18 -5.88 -4.33
C THR A 128 16.80 -5.54 -4.90
N THR A 129 16.23 -6.46 -5.66
CA THR A 129 14.88 -6.36 -6.23
C THR A 129 13.82 -6.22 -5.14
N ALA A 130 14.00 -6.90 -4.01
CA ALA A 130 13.11 -6.83 -2.85
C ALA A 130 13.10 -5.41 -2.24
N SER A 131 14.26 -4.87 -1.87
CA SER A 131 14.32 -3.51 -1.29
C SER A 131 13.88 -2.44 -2.28
N PHE A 132 14.18 -2.62 -3.57
CA PHE A 132 13.68 -1.74 -4.62
C PHE A 132 12.16 -1.76 -4.72
N ASN A 133 11.53 -2.94 -4.74
CA ASN A 133 10.08 -3.07 -4.79
C ASN A 133 9.39 -2.45 -3.56
N ASP A 134 10.02 -2.53 -2.38
CA ASP A 134 9.49 -1.92 -1.17
C ASP A 134 9.51 -0.38 -1.27
N LEU A 135 10.59 0.20 -1.80
CA LEU A 135 10.68 1.64 -2.09
C LEU A 135 9.71 2.07 -3.20
N ASP A 136 9.58 1.28 -4.26
CA ASP A 136 8.65 1.50 -5.36
C ASP A 136 7.21 1.49 -4.83
N THR A 137 6.90 0.57 -3.92
CA THR A 137 5.61 0.55 -3.23
C THR A 137 5.38 1.80 -2.38
N ALA A 138 6.39 2.22 -1.61
CA ALA A 138 6.30 3.44 -0.80
C ALA A 138 6.08 4.69 -1.67
N PHE A 139 6.74 4.79 -2.83
CA PHE A 139 6.61 5.91 -3.77
C PHE A 139 5.18 6.07 -4.28
N HIS A 140 4.60 5.00 -4.81
CA HIS A 140 3.24 5.02 -5.35
C HIS A 140 2.18 5.28 -4.29
N VAL A 141 2.34 4.70 -3.09
CA VAL A 141 1.48 5.00 -1.93
C VAL A 141 1.63 6.45 -1.48
N ARG A 142 2.84 7.02 -1.56
CA ARG A 142 3.10 8.43 -1.21
C ARG A 142 2.39 9.40 -2.14
N ILE A 143 2.35 9.12 -3.45
CA ILE A 143 1.55 9.89 -4.42
C ILE A 143 0.06 9.78 -4.07
N ALA A 144 -0.43 8.57 -3.80
CA ALA A 144 -1.82 8.36 -3.41
C ALA A 144 -2.20 9.12 -2.13
N ARG A 145 -1.30 9.19 -1.12
CA ARG A 145 -1.50 10.03 0.06
C ARG A 145 -1.52 11.53 -0.27
N ALA A 146 -0.57 12.00 -1.08
CA ALA A 146 -0.48 13.40 -1.50
C ALA A 146 -1.71 13.87 -2.30
N SER A 147 -2.46 12.94 -2.91
CA SER A 147 -3.74 13.21 -3.57
C SER A 147 -4.88 13.63 -2.61
N GLY A 148 -4.68 13.48 -1.30
CA GLY A 148 -5.69 13.71 -0.27
C GLY A 148 -6.80 12.64 -0.23
N ASN A 149 -6.67 11.54 -0.98
CA ASN A 149 -7.61 10.41 -0.93
C ASN A 149 -7.03 9.26 -0.10
N GLY A 150 -7.38 9.23 1.19
CA GLY A 150 -6.91 8.19 2.12
C GLY A 150 -7.32 6.77 1.72
N LEU A 151 -8.51 6.59 1.15
CA LEU A 151 -8.95 5.28 0.67
C LEU A 151 -8.09 4.80 -0.51
N ALA A 152 -7.76 5.71 -1.44
CA ALA A 152 -6.88 5.38 -2.56
C ALA A 152 -5.50 4.92 -2.06
N ALA A 153 -4.93 5.59 -1.05
CA ALA A 153 -3.65 5.18 -0.46
C ALA A 153 -3.69 3.77 0.14
N VAL A 154 -4.74 3.44 0.91
CA VAL A 154 -4.91 2.11 1.52
C VAL A 154 -5.10 1.03 0.45
N LEU A 155 -5.95 1.27 -0.55
CA LEU A 155 -6.17 0.33 -1.65
C LEU A 155 -4.89 0.12 -2.49
N MET A 156 -4.15 1.20 -2.79
CA MET A 156 -2.87 1.11 -3.50
C MET A 156 -1.84 0.28 -2.73
N ALA A 157 -1.72 0.49 -1.42
CA ALA A 157 -0.83 -0.29 -0.57
C ALA A 157 -1.22 -1.77 -0.55
N ALA A 158 -2.52 -2.08 -0.42
CA ALA A 158 -3.01 -3.45 -0.44
C ALA A 158 -2.77 -4.15 -1.78
N LEU A 159 -3.02 -3.46 -2.90
CA LEU A 159 -2.79 -3.99 -4.25
C LEU A 159 -1.31 -4.30 -4.49
N ARG A 160 -0.41 -3.38 -4.10
CA ARG A 160 1.04 -3.58 -4.25
C ARG A 160 1.57 -4.67 -3.33
N GLU A 161 1.09 -4.76 -2.10
CA GLU A 161 1.44 -5.85 -1.18
C GLU A 161 0.92 -7.21 -1.68
N ALA A 162 -0.23 -7.24 -2.34
CA ALA A 162 -0.73 -8.46 -2.97
C ALA A 162 0.19 -8.91 -4.13
N LEU A 163 0.77 -7.97 -4.87
CA LEU A 163 1.65 -8.25 -6.00
C LEU A 163 3.14 -8.36 -5.64
N ARG A 164 3.53 -8.08 -4.40
CA ARG A 164 4.94 -7.97 -3.98
C ARG A 164 5.81 -9.12 -4.48
N GLN A 165 5.39 -10.36 -4.23
CA GLN A 165 6.15 -11.55 -4.65
C GLN A 165 6.24 -11.66 -6.17
N ALA A 166 5.15 -11.41 -6.89
CA ALA A 166 5.14 -11.45 -8.35
C ALA A 166 6.05 -10.37 -8.95
N MET A 167 6.07 -9.16 -8.39
CA MET A 167 6.92 -8.06 -8.86
C MET A 167 8.40 -8.33 -8.58
N VAL A 168 8.75 -8.79 -7.38
CA VAL A 168 10.13 -9.16 -7.03
C VAL A 168 10.65 -10.25 -7.97
N SER A 169 9.87 -11.32 -8.16
CA SER A 169 10.24 -12.38 -9.10
C SER A 169 10.32 -11.89 -10.54
N ALA A 170 9.42 -10.99 -10.96
CA ALA A 170 9.47 -10.41 -12.31
C ALA A 170 10.78 -9.66 -12.56
N PHE A 171 11.21 -8.82 -11.61
CA PHE A 171 12.52 -8.16 -11.69
C PHE A 171 13.68 -9.15 -11.76
N GLU A 172 13.65 -10.22 -10.95
CA GLU A 172 14.71 -11.25 -10.93
C GLU A 172 14.81 -12.07 -12.22
N THR A 173 13.74 -12.14 -13.01
CA THR A 173 13.73 -12.86 -14.29
C THR A 173 14.22 -12.03 -15.48
N LEU A 174 14.45 -10.73 -15.30
CA LEU A 174 14.98 -9.86 -16.36
C LEU A 174 16.44 -10.18 -16.66
N GLU A 175 16.84 -9.98 -17.93
CA GLU A 175 18.24 -10.14 -18.36
C GLU A 175 19.18 -9.16 -17.63
N ASP A 176 18.70 -7.93 -17.38
CA ASP A 176 19.43 -6.88 -16.68
C ASP A 176 18.50 -6.15 -15.68
N PRO A 177 18.33 -6.70 -14.46
CA PRO A 177 17.48 -6.11 -13.44
C PRO A 177 17.97 -4.74 -12.98
N GLU A 178 19.29 -4.54 -12.87
CA GLU A 178 19.89 -3.27 -12.40
C GLU A 178 19.60 -2.13 -13.38
N ARG A 179 19.76 -2.37 -14.69
CA ARG A 179 19.40 -1.39 -15.71
C ARG A 179 17.92 -1.04 -15.66
N THR A 180 17.05 -2.02 -15.45
CA THR A 180 15.60 -1.79 -15.39
C THR A 180 15.23 -1.01 -14.13
N MET A 181 15.83 -1.33 -12.97
CA MET A 181 15.66 -0.57 -11.73
C MET A 181 16.10 0.90 -11.91
N LYS A 182 17.22 1.13 -12.60
CA LYS A 182 17.68 2.49 -12.92
C LYS A 182 16.68 3.23 -13.81
N GLN A 183 16.19 2.59 -14.88
CA GLN A 183 15.19 3.19 -15.76
C GLN A 183 13.91 3.54 -14.99
N VAL A 184 13.40 2.63 -14.16
CA VAL A 184 12.22 2.87 -13.32
C VAL A 184 12.46 4.04 -12.36
N THR A 185 13.66 4.16 -11.79
CA THR A 185 14.02 5.29 -10.92
C THR A 185 14.00 6.62 -11.67
N ASP A 186 14.52 6.65 -12.90
CA ASP A 186 14.49 7.85 -13.76
C ASP A 186 13.04 8.22 -14.14
N GLU A 187 12.18 7.22 -14.37
CA GLU A 187 10.75 7.43 -14.61
C GLU A 187 10.02 7.98 -13.38
N HIS A 188 10.35 7.50 -12.18
CA HIS A 188 9.83 8.06 -10.93
C HIS A 188 10.22 9.52 -10.75
N GLU A 189 11.49 9.89 -11.01
CA GLU A 189 11.93 11.29 -10.95
C GLU A 189 11.08 12.18 -11.88
N ALA A 190 10.84 11.73 -13.12
CA ALA A 190 10.00 12.46 -14.07
C ALA A 190 8.53 12.61 -13.61
N ILE A 191 7.99 11.64 -12.87
CA ILE A 191 6.66 11.75 -12.26
C ILE A 191 6.67 12.80 -11.14
N VAL A 192 7.69 12.81 -10.29
CA VAL A 192 7.83 13.82 -9.23
C VAL A 192 7.94 15.22 -9.80
N ASP A 193 8.71 15.41 -10.88
CA ASP A 193 8.84 16.70 -11.55
C ASP A 193 7.53 17.20 -12.15
N ALA A 194 6.72 16.30 -12.72
CA ALA A 194 5.39 16.63 -13.21
C ALA A 194 4.44 17.06 -12.06
N ILE A 195 4.49 16.36 -10.92
CA ILE A 195 3.72 16.71 -9.72
C ILE A 195 4.19 18.07 -9.16
N ALA A 196 5.50 18.30 -9.06
CA ALA A 196 6.10 19.51 -8.51
C ALA A 196 5.82 20.74 -9.38
N SER A 197 5.79 20.57 -10.71
CA SER A 197 5.39 21.61 -11.66
C SER A 197 3.88 21.85 -11.73
N ARG A 198 3.09 21.12 -10.92
CA ARG A 198 1.62 21.23 -10.83
C ARG A 198 0.90 20.86 -12.13
N ASP A 199 1.58 20.13 -13.01
CA ASP A 199 1.03 19.65 -14.27
C ASP A 199 0.38 18.27 -14.08
N GLY A 200 -0.92 18.29 -13.77
CA GLY A 200 -1.69 17.08 -13.51
C GLY A 200 -1.88 16.20 -14.75
N ASP A 201 -1.87 16.75 -15.96
CA ASP A 201 -1.97 15.96 -17.19
C ASP A 201 -0.65 15.26 -17.48
N LEU A 202 0.47 15.97 -17.36
CA LEU A 202 1.80 15.39 -17.48
C LEU A 202 2.03 14.31 -16.41
N ALA A 203 1.62 14.55 -15.16
CA ALA A 203 1.76 13.57 -14.09
C ALA A 203 1.00 12.25 -14.40
N VAL A 204 -0.21 12.35 -14.96
CA VAL A 204 -0.99 11.20 -15.43
C VAL A 204 -0.29 10.48 -16.58
N GLU A 205 0.22 11.22 -17.57
CA GLU A 205 0.93 10.65 -18.71
C GLU A 205 2.16 9.85 -18.22
N ARG A 206 2.98 10.45 -17.35
CA ARG A 206 4.21 9.85 -16.84
C ARG A 206 3.94 8.59 -16.03
N VAL A 207 3.00 8.62 -15.08
CA VAL A 207 2.69 7.44 -14.26
C VAL A 207 2.09 6.31 -15.09
N THR A 208 1.20 6.65 -16.04
CA THR A 208 0.58 5.68 -16.95
C THR A 208 1.63 5.01 -17.85
N LYS A 209 2.55 5.80 -18.41
CA LYS A 209 3.65 5.29 -19.22
C LYS A 209 4.57 4.38 -18.40
N HIS A 210 4.98 4.83 -17.23
CA HIS A 210 5.84 4.07 -16.30
C HIS A 210 5.26 2.68 -16.01
N ILE A 211 3.99 2.60 -15.60
CA ILE A 211 3.33 1.32 -15.31
C ILE A 211 3.30 0.43 -16.55
N ARG A 212 2.86 0.96 -17.70
CA ARG A 212 2.73 0.18 -18.94
C ARG A 212 4.08 -0.35 -19.43
N ASP A 213 5.12 0.46 -19.37
CA ASP A 213 6.44 0.07 -19.85
C ASP A 213 7.07 -1.00 -18.96
N PHE A 214 6.90 -0.90 -17.64
CA PHE A 214 7.31 -1.96 -16.73
C PHE A 214 6.61 -3.29 -17.04
N TYR A 215 5.27 -3.31 -17.10
CA TYR A 215 4.53 -4.55 -17.37
C TYR A 215 4.83 -5.15 -18.74
N ARG A 216 5.11 -4.32 -19.76
CA ARG A 216 5.61 -4.80 -21.06
C ARG A 216 6.99 -5.46 -20.93
N ALA A 217 7.90 -4.87 -20.17
CA ALA A 217 9.26 -5.38 -20.00
C ALA A 217 9.27 -6.75 -19.31
N VAL A 218 8.38 -6.98 -18.35
CA VAL A 218 8.27 -8.26 -17.62
C VAL A 218 7.29 -9.26 -18.28
N GLY A 219 6.91 -9.04 -19.54
CA GLY A 219 6.23 -10.06 -20.35
C GLY A 219 4.70 -10.05 -20.36
N PHE A 220 4.03 -9.00 -19.86
CA PHE A 220 2.56 -8.84 -19.94
C PHE A 220 2.14 -8.12 -21.24
N THR A 221 2.66 -8.58 -22.37
CA THR A 221 2.55 -7.92 -23.68
C THR A 221 1.16 -8.00 -24.34
N GLU A 222 0.26 -8.88 -23.90
CA GLU A 222 -1.09 -9.06 -24.46
C GLU A 222 -2.20 -8.23 -23.78
N MET A 223 -1.85 -7.25 -22.95
CA MET A 223 -2.85 -6.32 -22.44
C MET A 223 -3.43 -5.48 -23.58
N LYS A 224 -4.72 -5.69 -23.88
CA LYS A 224 -5.51 -4.82 -24.76
C LYS A 224 -5.73 -3.50 -24.02
N TRP A 225 -4.76 -2.60 -24.08
CA TRP A 225 -4.88 -1.24 -23.56
C TRP A 225 -6.00 -0.54 -24.34
N ALA A 226 -7.20 -0.47 -23.77
CA ALA A 226 -8.29 0.29 -24.36
C ALA A 226 -7.83 1.76 -24.51
N GLY A 227 -8.01 2.27 -25.73
CA GLY A 227 -7.57 3.61 -26.15
C GLY A 227 -8.39 4.74 -25.56
#